data_AF-A0A536TT63-F1
#
_entry.id   AF-A0A536TT63-F1
#
_cell.length_a   1.000
_cell.length_b   1.000
_cell.length_c   1.000
_cell.angle_alpha   90.00
_cell.angle_beta   90.00
_cell.angle_gamma   90.00
#
_symmetry.space_group_name_H-M   'P 1'
#
loop_
_entity.id
_entity.type
_entity.pdbx_description
1 polymer ?
#
loop_
_entity_poly.entity_id
_entity_poly.type
_entity_poly.pdbx_seq_one_letter_code
_entity_poly.pdbx_strand_id
1 'polypeptide(L)'
;MSSTRITTATCCPQCARRWQSFAARASATGIAGTTGISHTRWATHGAPTTINAHPHVSNNEIAVVHNGIIENFEPLRARLQQQGYQFVTQTDTEVIAHLIHAHYDGDLLPAV
;
A
#
# COMPACT_ATOMS: atom_id res chain seq x y z
N MET A 1 24.51 -5.09 -13.85
CA MET A 1 24.99 -4.87 -12.47
C MET A 1 24.03 -3.86 -11.86
N SER A 2 23.17 -4.10 -10.88
CA SER A 2 23.14 -5.07 -9.79
C SER A 2 21.68 -5.53 -9.58
N SER A 3 21.45 -6.84 -9.42
CA SER A 3 20.13 -7.42 -9.14
C SER A 3 19.84 -7.26 -7.65
N THR A 4 19.12 -6.22 -7.26
CA THR A 4 18.63 -6.09 -5.88
C THR A 4 17.48 -7.07 -5.66
N ARG A 5 17.80 -8.27 -5.21
CA ARG A 5 16.82 -9.24 -4.72
C ARG A 5 16.45 -8.85 -3.29
N ILE A 6 15.40 -8.05 -3.10
CA ILE A 6 14.80 -7.90 -1.77
C ILE A 6 13.97 -9.16 -1.52
N THR A 7 14.59 -10.15 -0.87
CA THR A 7 13.89 -11.34 -0.37
C THR A 7 13.72 -11.17 1.12
N THR A 8 12.54 -10.75 1.56
CA THR A 8 12.11 -10.94 2.94
C THR A 8 10.70 -11.50 2.92
N ALA A 9 10.62 -12.82 3.13
CA ALA A 9 9.37 -13.51 3.38
C ALA A 9 9.62 -14.57 4.45
N THR A 10 9.64 -14.16 5.72
CA THR A 10 9.28 -15.09 6.80
C THR A 10 7.76 -15.18 6.76
N CYS A 11 7.21 -16.07 5.92
CA CYS A 11 5.77 -16.12 5.68
C CYS A 11 5.22 -17.55 5.77
N CYS A 12 4.02 -17.68 6.34
CA CYS A 12 3.24 -18.91 6.44
C CYS A 12 3.10 -19.61 5.06
N PRO A 13 3.06 -20.96 4.98
CA PRO A 13 3.00 -21.70 3.70
C PRO A 13 1.86 -21.28 2.76
N GLN A 14 0.73 -20.80 3.29
CA GLN A 14 -0.37 -20.29 2.47
C GLN A 14 -0.06 -18.94 1.80
N CYS A 15 0.67 -18.06 2.48
CA CYS A 15 1.12 -16.78 1.91
C CYS A 15 2.22 -16.99 0.85
N ALA A 16 3.10 -17.97 1.05
CA ALA A 16 4.13 -18.34 0.08
C ALA A 16 3.53 -18.76 -1.28
N ARG A 17 2.41 -19.50 -1.28
CA ARG A 17 1.69 -19.87 -2.51
C ARG A 17 1.07 -18.66 -3.24
N ARG A 18 0.55 -17.68 -2.50
CA ARG A 18 -0.01 -16.44 -3.09
C ARG A 18 1.06 -15.54 -3.69
N TRP A 19 2.25 -15.51 -3.11
CA TRP A 19 3.39 -14.82 -3.70
C TRP A 19 3.84 -15.47 -5.02
N GLN A 20 3.94 -16.80 -5.05
CA GLN A 20 4.33 -17.52 -6.27
C GLN A 20 3.35 -17.25 -7.43
N SER A 21 2.05 -17.18 -7.15
CA SER A 21 1.06 -16.83 -8.18
C SER A 21 1.16 -15.37 -8.63
N PHE A 22 1.52 -14.44 -7.75
CA PHE A 22 1.79 -13.04 -8.12
C PHE A 22 3.01 -12.93 -9.04
N ALA A 23 4.13 -13.56 -8.68
CA ALA A 23 5.35 -13.53 -9.49
C ALA A 23 5.13 -14.14 -10.89
N ALA A 24 4.40 -15.25 -10.98
CA ALA A 24 4.03 -15.85 -12.26
C ALA A 24 3.16 -14.92 -13.12
N ARG A 25 2.19 -14.23 -12.51
CA ARG A 25 1.34 -13.26 -13.20
C ARG A 25 2.14 -12.07 -13.74
N ALA A 26 3.03 -11.50 -12.92
CA ALA A 26 3.85 -10.35 -13.32
C ALA A 26 4.70 -10.67 -14.57
N SER A 27 5.34 -11.85 -14.59
CA SER A 27 6.10 -12.34 -15.74
C SER A 27 5.21 -12.55 -16.97
N ALA A 28 4.02 -13.14 -16.80
CA ALA A 28 3.08 -13.39 -17.89
C ALA A 28 2.51 -12.10 -18.52
N THR A 29 2.38 -11.03 -17.73
CA THR A 29 1.88 -9.73 -18.20
C THR A 29 2.97 -8.83 -18.80
N GLY A 30 4.24 -9.25 -18.82
CA GLY A 30 5.35 -8.46 -19.36
C GLY A 30 5.67 -7.18 -18.57
N ILE A 31 5.30 -7.13 -17.28
CA ILE A 31 5.57 -5.98 -16.42
C ILE A 31 7.06 -5.96 -16.09
N ALA A 32 7.75 -4.87 -16.46
CA ALA A 32 9.14 -4.63 -16.11
C ALA A 32 9.23 -3.65 -14.94
N GLY A 33 10.01 -4.00 -13.91
CA GLY A 33 10.25 -3.15 -12.75
C GLY A 33 11.38 -3.71 -11.89
N THR A 34 12.05 -2.84 -11.14
CA THR A 34 13.15 -3.23 -10.24
C THR A 34 12.70 -3.49 -8.81
N THR A 35 11.50 -3.03 -8.46
CA THR A 35 10.97 -3.06 -7.09
C THR A 35 9.50 -3.46 -7.13
N GLY A 36 9.10 -4.36 -6.24
CA GLY A 36 7.71 -4.77 -6.06
C GLY A 36 7.39 -4.91 -4.59
N ILE A 37 6.18 -4.52 -4.20
CA ILE A 37 5.69 -4.60 -2.83
C ILE A 37 4.39 -5.42 -2.84
N SER A 38 4.27 -6.36 -1.90
CA SER A 38 3.06 -7.13 -1.68
C SER A 38 2.76 -7.22 -0.19
N HIS A 39 1.49 -7.37 0.17
CA HIS A 39 1.08 -7.35 1.56
C HIS A 39 -0.03 -8.37 1.83
N THR A 40 0.07 -9.07 2.95
CA THR A 40 -1.00 -9.90 3.49
C THR A 40 -1.59 -9.22 4.70
N ARG A 41 -2.84 -8.79 4.58
CA ARG A 41 -3.54 -7.97 5.58
C ARG A 41 -4.39 -8.83 6.51
N TRP A 42 -4.26 -8.62 7.81
CA TRP A 42 -5.28 -8.98 8.79
C TRP A 42 -6.17 -7.75 9.02
N ALA A 43 -7.46 -7.85 8.69
CA ALA A 43 -8.36 -6.71 8.72
C ALA A 43 -8.70 -6.28 10.16
N THR A 44 -8.28 -5.07 10.54
CA THR A 44 -8.67 -4.38 11.79
C THR A 44 -9.77 -3.34 11.52
N HIS A 45 -9.63 -2.59 10.43
CA HIS A 45 -10.63 -1.66 9.91
C HIS A 45 -11.17 -2.10 8.53
N GLY A 46 -12.48 -2.01 8.32
CA GLY A 46 -13.14 -2.39 7.06
C GLY A 46 -13.21 -3.89 6.79
N ALA A 47 -14.17 -4.31 5.96
CA ALA A 47 -14.34 -5.71 5.60
C ALA A 47 -13.15 -6.25 4.78
N PRO A 48 -12.85 -7.57 4.81
CA PRO A 48 -11.78 -8.18 4.02
C PRO A 48 -12.17 -8.28 2.54
N THR A 49 -12.16 -7.13 1.85
CA THR A 49 -12.47 -7.00 0.43
C THR A 49 -11.23 -6.66 -0.37
N THR A 50 -11.27 -6.88 -1.69
CA THR A 50 -10.17 -6.51 -2.59
C THR A 50 -9.89 -5.01 -2.58
N ILE A 51 -10.92 -4.17 -2.41
CA ILE A 51 -10.78 -2.71 -2.33
C ILE A 51 -10.02 -2.28 -1.06
N ASN A 52 -10.26 -2.99 0.06
CA ASN A 52 -9.56 -2.74 1.33
C ASN A 52 -8.20 -3.47 1.43
N ALA A 53 -7.76 -4.15 0.38
CA ALA A 53 -6.46 -4.79 0.36
C ALA A 53 -5.36 -3.76 0.06
N HIS A 54 -4.22 -3.92 0.71
CA HIS A 54 -3.03 -3.11 0.43
C HIS A 54 -2.36 -3.61 -0.86
N PRO A 55 -1.61 -2.76 -1.60
CA PRO A 55 -1.28 -1.36 -1.29
C PRO A 55 -2.42 -0.37 -1.55
N HIS A 56 -2.47 0.71 -0.77
CA HIS A 56 -3.31 1.87 -1.08
C HIS A 56 -2.51 2.91 -1.86
N VAL A 57 -3.14 3.51 -2.86
CA VAL A 57 -2.48 4.41 -3.80
C VAL A 57 -3.17 5.77 -3.77
N SER A 58 -2.39 6.84 -3.56
CA SER A 58 -2.84 8.22 -3.67
C SER A 58 -2.38 8.82 -5.00
N ASN A 59 -3.33 9.34 -5.79
CA ASN A 59 -3.12 10.03 -7.07
C ASN A 59 -2.16 9.33 -8.05
N ASN A 60 -2.10 8.00 -8.01
CA ASN A 60 -1.19 7.20 -8.85
C ASN A 60 0.31 7.48 -8.64
N GLU A 61 0.70 8.20 -7.58
CA GLU A 61 2.09 8.58 -7.30
C GLU A 61 2.64 7.90 -6.05
N ILE A 62 1.86 7.87 -4.97
CA ILE A 62 2.29 7.31 -3.68
C ILE A 62 1.53 6.03 -3.37
N ALA A 63 2.25 4.92 -3.20
CA ALA A 63 1.69 3.63 -2.80
C ALA A 63 2.20 3.23 -1.41
N VAL A 64 1.28 2.89 -0.50
CA VAL A 64 1.59 2.55 0.89
C VAL A 64 1.10 1.16 1.25
N VAL A 65 1.95 0.40 1.93
CA VAL A 65 1.57 -0.76 2.73
C VAL A 65 1.84 -0.44 4.20
N HIS A 66 0.89 -0.76 5.07
CA HIS A 66 1.01 -0.47 6.50
C HIS A 66 0.75 -1.74 7.32
N ASN A 67 1.56 -1.92 8.37
CA ASN A 67 1.36 -2.88 9.43
C ASN A 67 1.16 -2.11 10.73
N GLY A 68 -0.05 -2.14 11.26
CA GLY A 68 -0.40 -1.39 12.45
C GLY A 68 -1.85 -0.92 12.40
N ILE A 69 -2.17 -0.01 13.30
CA ILE A 69 -3.46 0.66 13.39
C ILE A 69 -3.17 2.15 13.55
N ILE A 70 -3.86 2.99 12.77
CA ILE A 70 -3.81 4.45 12.93
C ILE A 70 -5.05 4.88 13.71
N GLU A 71 -4.89 5.14 15.01
CA GLU A 71 -6.04 5.37 15.91
C GLU A 71 -6.77 6.70 15.63
N ASN A 72 -6.06 7.69 15.10
CA ASN A 72 -6.60 9.01 14.79
C ASN A 72 -6.96 9.19 13.30
N PHE A 73 -7.26 8.11 12.57
CA PHE A 73 -7.51 8.17 11.13
C PHE A 73 -8.78 8.97 10.75
N GLU A 74 -9.82 8.97 11.58
CA GLU A 74 -11.08 9.68 11.29
C GLU A 74 -10.92 11.21 11.15
N PRO A 75 -10.34 11.94 12.13
CA PRO A 75 -10.13 13.38 11.98
C PRO A 75 -9.15 13.71 10.84
N LEU A 76 -8.16 12.85 10.59
CA LEU A 76 -7.23 13.03 9.48
C LEU A 76 -7.92 12.85 8.12
N ARG A 77 -8.78 11.84 8.00
CA ARG A 77 -9.61 11.62 6.80
C ARG A 77 -10.49 12.84 6.53
N ALA A 78 -11.20 13.35 7.54
CA ALA A 78 -12.06 14.51 7.38
C ALA A 78 -11.28 15.74 6.87
N ARG A 79 -10.09 15.99 7.43
CA ARG A 79 -9.20 17.07 6.99
C ARG A 79 -8.76 16.90 5.54
N LEU A 80 -8.36 15.69 5.15
CA LEU A 80 -7.91 15.40 3.78
C LEU A 80 -9.08 15.48 2.77
N GLN A 81 -10.28 15.07 3.15
CA GLN A 81 -11.48 15.25 2.32
C GLN A 81 -11.77 16.73 2.07
N GLN A 82 -11.61 17.60 3.08
CA GLN A 82 -11.73 19.05 2.91
C GLN A 82 -10.67 19.63 1.97
N GLN A 83 -9.51 18.99 1.87
CA GLN A 83 -8.45 19.32 0.91
C GLN A 83 -8.68 18.75 -0.50
N GLY A 84 -9.77 18.01 -0.71
CA GLY A 84 -10.17 17.47 -2.01
C GLY A 84 -9.79 16.01 -2.27
N TYR A 85 -9.21 15.31 -1.30
CA TYR A 85 -8.87 13.89 -1.45
C TYR A 85 -10.13 13.01 -1.44
N GLN A 86 -10.18 12.09 -2.40
CA GLN A 86 -11.24 11.09 -2.49
C GLN A 86 -10.77 9.79 -1.86
N PHE A 87 -11.53 9.32 -0.88
CA PHE A 87 -11.30 8.03 -0.24
C PHE A 87 -12.21 6.98 -0.86
N VAL A 88 -11.63 5.85 -1.26
CA VAL A 88 -12.34 4.73 -1.89
C VAL A 88 -12.41 3.50 -1.00
N THR A 89 -11.61 3.45 0.08
CA THR A 89 -11.56 2.32 1.00
C THR A 89 -12.15 2.66 2.36
N GLN A 90 -12.21 1.68 3.25
CA GLN A 90 -12.61 1.86 4.65
C GLN A 90 -11.43 1.73 5.61
N THR A 91 -10.20 1.70 5.09
CA THR A 91 -9.01 1.46 5.90
C THR A 91 -8.46 2.77 6.45
N ASP A 92 -7.87 2.66 7.62
CA ASP A 92 -7.03 3.69 8.22
C ASP A 92 -5.77 3.97 7.39
N THR A 93 -5.26 2.96 6.69
CA THR A 93 -4.02 3.06 5.90
C THR A 93 -4.15 3.99 4.69
N GLU A 94 -5.32 4.12 4.09
CA GLU A 94 -5.54 5.04 2.97
C GLU A 94 -5.30 6.51 3.38
N VAL A 95 -5.56 6.86 4.64
CA VAL A 95 -5.25 8.19 5.21
C VAL A 95 -3.76 8.49 5.12
N ILE A 96 -2.90 7.50 5.41
CA ILE A 96 -1.45 7.67 5.35
C ILE A 96 -0.99 7.90 3.91
N ALA A 97 -1.55 7.17 2.94
CA ALA A 97 -1.21 7.36 1.52
C ALA A 97 -1.51 8.79 1.06
N HIS A 98 -2.69 9.32 1.40
CA HIS A 98 -3.06 10.70 1.08
C HIS A 98 -2.28 11.74 1.88
N LEU A 99 -1.97 11.46 3.15
CA LEU A 99 -1.22 12.38 3.99
C LEU A 99 0.22 12.57 3.46
N ILE A 100 0.91 11.47 3.14
CA ILE A 100 2.24 11.53 2.53
C ILE A 100 2.17 12.28 1.20
N HIS A 101 1.20 11.95 0.36
CA HIS A 101 1.00 12.67 -0.90
C HIS A 101 0.75 14.17 -0.70
N ALA A 102 -0.01 14.58 0.33
CA ALA A 102 -0.26 15.99 0.63
C ALA A 102 1.00 16.77 1.06
N HIS A 103 2.01 16.06 1.58
CA HIS A 103 3.31 16.63 1.95
C HIS A 103 4.39 16.37 0.91
N TYR A 104 4.08 15.63 -0.16
CA TYR A 104 5.03 15.28 -1.20
C TYR A 104 5.26 16.45 -2.16
N ASP A 105 6.50 16.89 -2.26
CA ASP A 105 6.93 17.99 -3.13
C ASP A 105 7.95 17.55 -4.20
N GLY A 106 8.11 16.23 -4.37
CA GLY A 106 9.14 15.61 -5.20
C GLY A 106 10.19 14.86 -4.38
N ASP A 107 10.36 15.18 -3.10
CA ASP A 107 11.16 14.41 -2.15
C ASP A 107 10.25 13.67 -1.16
N LEU A 108 10.49 12.37 -0.99
CA LEU A 108 9.71 11.53 -0.08
C LEU A 108 10.17 11.69 1.37
N LEU A 109 11.44 11.99 1.60
CA LEU A 109 12.00 12.13 2.95
C LEU A 109 11.31 13.20 3.81
N PRO A 110 11.00 14.41 3.31
CA PRO A 110 10.27 15.41 4.10
C PRO A 110 8.78 15.08 4.28
N ALA A 111 8.25 14.14 3.49
CA ALA A 111 6.82 13.81 3.47
C ALA A 111 6.40 12.70 4.46
N VAL A 112 7.37 12.01 5.09
CA VAL A 112 7.15 10.87 6.02
C VAL A 112 7.67 11.18 7.43
#